data_AF-A0A521G8Q6-F1
#
_entry.id   AF-A0A521G8Q6-F1
#
_cell.length_a   1.000
_cell.length_b   1.000
_cell.length_c   1.000
_cell.angle_alpha   90.00
_cell.angle_beta   90.00
_cell.angle_gamma   90.00
#
_symmetry.space_group_name_H-M   'P 1'
#
loop_
_entity.id
_entity.type
_entity.pdbx_description
1 polymer ?
#
loop_
_entity_poly.entity_id
_entity_poly.type
_entity_poly.pdbx_seq_one_letter_code
_entity_poly.pdbx_strand_id
1 'polypeptide(L)'
;MDNPLDSRFKTLSDGWQTFAQLPDQNAGATPRLCRWLLKSAEFWLVDTLLSYENSPDARIGGVFITLRSPCRSMKEYWLFLANEFTSWAGAYVSNEARTNLNLHWDSPYVAHEQDAPRRFLEMLNQFARLIAPHQNGPLVLCLFPTVGTEPDVFSRFLFQFLSQSMPTSLRLLVRDEHEKPALDSLAKSLGRNMHSQFLDMQVPEYVSKITSGGDPNEPANRIREYQKALALALAPDRTRPDQKDIPEAERIAVDALKLCDEQKWHSLAASIHIALAYAFFEENRNKEALVRYQQALDITEPAYKKGDTYAGYTSAIAWLGLASMDEREGSRAKQEAHYQQVTERAVAVQEPIMAVQTLYMLAQLYRKWSKHIQENEQYERIFTLADGLTPTQRVYVKLPEIGAAYYKQQSTYNQRQTALARLKGLLGESWVP
;
A
#
# COMPACT_ATOMS: atom_id res chain seq x y z
N MET A 1 -17.57 10.86 -24.74
CA MET A 1 -17.03 11.57 -23.57
C MET A 1 -15.60 11.10 -23.43
N ASP A 2 -14.63 12.00 -23.47
CA ASP A 2 -13.23 11.63 -23.25
C ASP A 2 -13.09 11.05 -21.85
N ASN A 3 -12.47 9.88 -21.74
CA ASN A 3 -12.20 9.26 -20.44
C ASN A 3 -11.28 10.23 -19.67
N PRO A 4 -11.71 10.77 -18.52
CA PRO A 4 -10.93 11.81 -17.88
C PRO A 4 -9.57 11.30 -17.32
N LEU A 5 -9.39 9.98 -17.18
CA LEU A 5 -8.07 9.37 -16.93
C LEU A 5 -7.10 9.57 -18.11
N ASP A 6 -7.59 9.57 -19.35
CA ASP A 6 -6.75 9.68 -20.55
C ASP A 6 -5.96 10.98 -20.56
N SER A 7 -6.58 12.08 -20.11
CA SER A 7 -5.88 13.37 -19.98
C SER A 7 -4.76 13.36 -18.92
N ARG A 8 -4.87 12.52 -17.87
CA ARG A 8 -3.86 12.44 -16.79
C ARG A 8 -2.75 11.48 -17.18
N PHE A 9 -3.09 10.38 -17.82
CA PHE A 9 -2.11 9.56 -18.51
C PHE A 9 -1.35 10.37 -19.55
N LYS A 10 -2.04 11.22 -20.32
CA LYS A 10 -1.39 12.16 -21.23
C LYS A 10 -0.40 13.09 -20.52
N THR A 11 -0.74 13.66 -19.37
CA THR A 11 0.22 14.47 -18.58
C THR A 11 1.49 13.68 -18.21
N LEU A 12 1.35 12.45 -17.74
CA LEU A 12 2.48 11.59 -17.42
C LEU A 12 3.28 11.20 -18.67
N SER A 13 2.59 10.84 -19.76
CA SER A 13 3.18 10.52 -21.06
C SER A 13 3.98 11.70 -21.60
N ASP A 14 3.40 12.90 -21.60
CA ASP A 14 4.04 14.12 -22.07
C ASP A 14 5.25 14.49 -21.19
N GLY A 15 5.17 14.24 -19.88
CA GLY A 15 6.29 14.38 -18.95
C GLY A 15 7.45 13.44 -19.28
N TRP A 16 7.16 12.16 -19.53
CA TRP A 16 8.18 11.21 -19.98
C TRP A 16 8.77 11.60 -21.33
N GLN A 17 7.93 11.93 -22.32
CA GLN A 17 8.38 12.31 -23.65
C GLN A 17 9.28 13.53 -23.62
N THR A 18 8.94 14.52 -22.79
CA THR A 18 9.79 15.70 -22.56
C THR A 18 11.17 15.27 -22.10
N PHE A 19 11.26 14.39 -21.10
CA PHE A 19 12.54 13.85 -20.62
C PHE A 19 13.29 13.02 -21.67
N ALA A 20 12.59 12.13 -22.37
CA ALA A 20 13.17 11.23 -23.36
C ALA A 20 13.75 11.97 -24.57
N GLN A 21 13.16 13.12 -24.92
CA GLN A 21 13.59 13.98 -26.02
C GLN A 21 14.68 14.97 -25.63
N LEU A 22 15.07 15.08 -24.35
CA LEU A 22 16.14 15.99 -23.93
C LEU A 22 17.42 15.63 -24.71
N PRO A 23 17.86 16.53 -25.63
CA PRO A 23 18.96 16.22 -26.53
C PRO A 23 20.26 16.04 -25.74
N ASP A 24 21.22 15.39 -26.39
CA ASP A 24 22.61 15.27 -25.93
C ASP A 24 23.31 16.62 -26.12
N GLN A 25 22.79 17.65 -25.44
CA GLN A 25 22.88 19.02 -25.91
C GLN A 25 24.26 19.64 -25.73
N ASN A 26 25.24 18.92 -25.17
CA ASN A 26 26.64 19.29 -25.06
C ASN A 26 27.48 18.07 -24.68
N ALA A 27 27.96 17.27 -25.64
CA ALA A 27 29.10 16.33 -25.59
C ALA A 27 29.62 15.83 -24.20
N GLY A 28 28.75 15.50 -23.26
CA GLY A 28 29.18 15.42 -21.86
C GLY A 28 28.21 14.83 -20.84
N ALA A 29 26.89 14.84 -21.05
CA ALA A 29 25.94 13.94 -20.38
C ALA A 29 24.48 14.24 -20.77
N THR A 30 23.80 13.28 -21.38
CA THR A 30 22.33 13.22 -21.42
C THR A 30 21.80 12.92 -20.01
N PRO A 31 20.76 13.63 -19.50
CA PRO A 31 20.15 13.28 -18.22
C PRO A 31 19.70 11.82 -18.24
N ARG A 32 20.13 11.06 -17.23
CA ARG A 32 19.89 9.61 -17.14
C ARG A 32 18.77 9.26 -16.17
N LEU A 33 18.46 10.16 -15.25
CA LEU A 33 17.43 9.99 -14.22
C LEU A 33 16.32 11.04 -14.39
N CYS A 34 15.10 10.57 -14.59
CA CYS A 34 13.89 11.36 -14.48
C CYS A 34 13.33 11.22 -13.05
N ARG A 35 13.07 12.35 -12.39
CA ARG A 35 12.41 12.43 -11.08
C ARG A 35 11.08 13.13 -11.27
N TRP A 36 9.99 12.40 -11.09
CA TRP A 36 8.65 12.97 -11.04
C TRP A 36 8.30 13.37 -9.60
N LEU A 37 8.04 14.65 -9.41
CA LEU A 37 7.48 15.21 -8.19
C LEU A 37 5.95 15.15 -8.30
N LEU A 38 5.31 14.46 -7.37
CA LEU A 38 3.87 14.17 -7.38
C LEU A 38 3.30 14.35 -5.97
N LYS A 39 1.99 14.56 -5.84
CA LYS A 39 1.34 14.44 -4.52
C LYS A 39 1.25 12.95 -4.13
N SER A 40 1.37 12.59 -2.85
CA SER A 40 1.41 11.16 -2.46
C SER A 40 0.16 10.39 -2.87
N ALA A 41 -1.02 11.03 -2.83
CA ALA A 41 -2.30 10.46 -3.30
C ALA A 41 -2.35 10.18 -4.81
N GLU A 42 -1.35 10.62 -5.56
CA GLU A 42 -1.28 10.55 -7.02
C GLU A 42 -0.31 9.46 -7.51
N PHE A 43 0.43 8.83 -6.60
CA PHE A 43 1.43 7.82 -6.94
C PHE A 43 0.82 6.62 -7.70
N TRP A 44 -0.37 6.19 -7.30
CA TRP A 44 -1.05 5.05 -7.93
C TRP A 44 -1.32 5.27 -9.43
N LEU A 45 -1.49 6.52 -9.90
CA LEU A 45 -1.68 6.79 -11.33
C LEU A 45 -0.45 6.44 -12.15
N VAL A 46 0.74 6.65 -11.60
CA VAL A 46 1.98 6.23 -12.24
C VAL A 46 2.03 4.71 -12.33
N ASP A 47 1.65 4.01 -11.26
CA ASP A 47 1.62 2.55 -11.25
C ASP A 47 0.65 1.99 -12.31
N THR A 48 -0.53 2.63 -12.46
CA THR A 48 -1.51 2.28 -13.49
C THR A 48 -0.96 2.56 -14.89
N LEU A 49 -0.32 3.72 -15.12
CA LEU A 49 0.28 4.04 -16.40
C LEU A 49 1.35 3.02 -16.79
N LEU A 50 2.30 2.72 -15.89
CA LEU A 50 3.38 1.78 -16.21
C LEU A 50 2.85 0.35 -16.43
N SER A 51 1.76 -0.03 -15.77
CA SER A 51 1.09 -1.30 -16.05
C SER A 51 0.47 -1.31 -17.45
N TYR A 52 -0.12 -0.19 -17.87
CA TYR A 52 -0.63 0.00 -19.24
C TYR A 52 0.49 0.01 -20.28
N GLU A 53 1.63 0.66 -20.01
CA GLU A 53 2.79 0.68 -20.91
C GLU A 53 3.55 -0.65 -21.02
N ASN A 54 3.26 -1.61 -20.13
CA ASN A 54 3.73 -2.99 -20.25
C ASN A 54 2.70 -3.90 -20.95
N SER A 55 1.61 -3.34 -21.46
CA SER A 55 0.62 -4.08 -22.25
C SER A 55 0.89 -3.94 -23.76
N PRO A 56 0.26 -4.78 -24.61
CA PRO A 56 0.35 -4.63 -26.06
C PRO A 56 -0.12 -3.26 -26.59
N ASP A 57 -0.90 -2.51 -25.80
CA ASP A 57 -1.46 -1.21 -26.17
C ASP A 57 -0.58 -0.02 -25.70
N ALA A 58 0.69 -0.28 -25.36
CA ALA A 58 1.64 0.74 -24.92
C ALA A 58 1.74 1.92 -25.91
N ARG A 59 1.83 3.15 -25.38
CA ARG A 59 1.76 4.39 -26.18
C ARG A 59 3.03 5.21 -26.14
N ILE A 60 3.77 5.14 -25.04
CA ILE A 60 4.91 6.03 -24.76
C ILE A 60 6.18 5.49 -25.42
N GLY A 61 6.21 4.21 -25.79
CA GLY A 61 7.37 3.56 -26.40
C GLY A 61 8.50 3.31 -25.40
N GLY A 62 9.28 2.26 -25.64
CA GLY A 62 10.25 1.71 -24.68
C GLY A 62 9.66 0.63 -23.78
N VAL A 63 10.50 0.06 -22.92
CA VAL A 63 10.13 -1.01 -21.99
C VAL A 63 10.36 -0.53 -20.55
N PHE A 64 9.28 -0.49 -19.77
CA PHE A 64 9.27 0.07 -18.42
C PHE A 64 9.32 -1.03 -17.35
N ILE A 65 10.47 -1.19 -16.74
CA ILE A 65 10.71 -2.20 -15.70
C ILE A 65 10.47 -1.57 -14.33
N THR A 66 9.40 -1.99 -13.66
CA THR A 66 9.07 -1.47 -12.33
C THR A 66 9.59 -2.39 -11.24
N LEU A 67 10.53 -1.89 -10.43
CA LEU A 67 11.10 -2.59 -9.28
C LEU A 67 10.70 -1.88 -7.98
N ARG A 68 10.23 -2.64 -7.00
CA ARG A 68 9.57 -2.18 -5.77
C ARG A 68 10.22 -2.66 -4.48
N SER A 69 11.35 -3.34 -4.60
CA SER A 69 12.14 -3.80 -3.46
C SER A 69 12.35 -2.69 -2.41
N PRO A 70 12.24 -2.98 -1.10
CA PRO A 70 12.48 -2.00 -0.06
C PRO A 70 13.97 -1.63 0.01
N CYS A 71 14.29 -0.35 0.24
CA CYS A 71 15.68 0.12 0.34
C CYS A 71 16.02 0.50 1.79
N ARG A 72 16.38 -0.50 2.60
CA ARG A 72 16.79 -0.33 4.01
C ARG A 72 18.30 -0.26 4.17
N SER A 73 19.02 -1.05 3.39
CA SER A 73 20.48 -1.04 3.32
C SER A 73 20.94 -1.16 1.87
N MET A 74 22.09 -0.58 1.56
CA MET A 74 22.68 -0.65 0.22
C MET A 74 22.86 -2.09 -0.24
N LYS A 75 23.43 -2.93 0.64
CA LYS A 75 23.79 -4.33 0.33
C LYS A 75 22.56 -5.15 -0.05
N GLU A 76 21.52 -5.13 0.80
CA GLU A 76 20.29 -5.89 0.57
C GLU A 76 19.56 -5.37 -0.66
N TYR A 77 19.57 -4.05 -0.88
CA TYR A 77 18.81 -3.46 -1.97
C TYR A 77 19.31 -3.92 -3.35
N TRP A 78 20.63 -4.00 -3.58
CA TRP A 78 21.17 -4.57 -4.82
C TRP A 78 20.72 -6.02 -5.05
N LEU A 79 20.73 -6.84 -4.00
CA LEU A 79 20.31 -8.25 -4.08
C LEU A 79 18.82 -8.37 -4.38
N PHE A 80 17.98 -7.57 -3.71
CA PHE A 80 16.54 -7.56 -3.95
C PHE A 80 16.21 -7.08 -5.37
N LEU A 81 16.85 -6.02 -5.86
CA LEU A 81 16.67 -5.57 -7.23
C LEU A 81 17.08 -6.63 -8.25
N ALA A 82 18.19 -7.34 -8.04
CA ALA A 82 18.62 -8.41 -8.94
C ALA A 82 17.64 -9.59 -8.99
N ASN A 83 17.11 -10.01 -7.83
CA ASN A 83 16.11 -11.07 -7.75
C ASN A 83 14.78 -10.65 -8.39
N GLU A 84 14.31 -9.45 -8.08
CA GLU A 84 13.08 -8.88 -8.62
C GLU A 84 13.17 -8.72 -10.14
N PHE A 85 14.29 -8.15 -10.64
CA PHE A 85 14.56 -8.02 -12.06
C PHE A 85 14.65 -9.38 -12.77
N THR A 86 15.33 -10.37 -12.19
CA THR A 86 15.40 -11.72 -12.77
C THR A 86 14.00 -12.30 -12.98
N SER A 87 13.14 -12.14 -11.97
CA SER A 87 11.77 -12.64 -11.99
C SER A 87 10.95 -11.90 -13.06
N TRP A 88 11.10 -10.57 -13.12
CA TRP A 88 10.43 -9.73 -14.11
C TRP A 88 10.88 -10.06 -15.53
N ALA A 89 12.19 -10.14 -15.79
CA ALA A 89 12.76 -10.42 -17.11
C ALA A 89 12.36 -11.81 -17.62
N GLY A 90 12.38 -12.83 -16.75
CA GLY A 90 11.90 -14.17 -17.08
C GLY A 90 10.42 -14.18 -17.45
N ALA A 91 9.58 -13.45 -16.71
CA ALA A 91 8.15 -13.33 -17.03
C ALA A 91 7.91 -12.58 -18.34
N TYR A 92 8.64 -11.49 -18.59
CA TYR A 92 8.56 -10.71 -19.83
C TYR A 92 8.89 -11.58 -21.04
N VAL A 93 10.04 -12.26 -21.02
CA VAL A 93 10.49 -13.15 -22.10
C VAL A 93 9.50 -14.30 -22.31
N SER A 94 8.96 -14.87 -21.24
CA SER A 94 7.95 -15.95 -21.35
C SER A 94 6.64 -15.49 -21.99
N ASN A 95 6.25 -14.22 -21.78
CA ASN A 95 5.07 -13.64 -22.41
C ASN A 95 5.31 -13.30 -23.88
N GLU A 96 6.46 -12.71 -24.22
CA GLU A 96 6.81 -12.39 -25.60
C GLU A 96 7.15 -13.63 -26.46
N ALA A 97 7.61 -14.72 -25.85
CA ALA A 97 7.72 -15.99 -26.56
C ALA A 97 6.36 -16.47 -27.11
N ARG A 98 5.24 -16.04 -26.51
CA ARG A 98 3.88 -16.35 -27.01
C ARG A 98 3.46 -15.47 -28.19
N THR A 99 4.15 -14.35 -28.41
CA THR A 99 3.91 -13.41 -29.53
C THR A 99 4.84 -13.68 -30.73
N ASN A 100 5.50 -14.85 -30.76
CA ASN A 100 6.50 -15.29 -31.76
C ASN A 100 7.84 -14.54 -31.73
N LEU A 101 8.17 -13.84 -30.65
CA LEU A 101 9.53 -13.32 -30.46
C LEU A 101 10.42 -14.42 -29.86
N ASN A 102 11.46 -14.83 -30.58
CA ASN A 102 12.42 -15.84 -30.11
C ASN A 102 13.44 -15.21 -29.15
N LEU A 103 12.96 -14.79 -27.98
CA LEU A 103 13.79 -14.26 -26.90
C LEU A 103 14.24 -15.39 -25.99
N HIS A 104 15.55 -15.50 -25.76
CA HIS A 104 16.11 -16.43 -24.81
C HIS A 104 16.85 -15.65 -23.72
N TRP A 105 16.41 -15.83 -22.47
CA TRP A 105 17.01 -15.18 -21.30
C TRP A 105 17.55 -16.22 -20.34
N ASP A 106 18.86 -16.39 -20.37
CA ASP A 106 19.59 -17.14 -19.35
C ASP A 106 20.01 -16.19 -18.25
N SER A 107 19.27 -16.17 -17.15
CA SER A 107 19.63 -15.32 -16.01
C SER A 107 21.04 -15.71 -15.52
N PRO A 108 22.02 -14.79 -15.53
CA PRO A 108 23.38 -15.10 -15.09
C PRO A 108 23.49 -15.21 -13.56
N TYR A 109 22.38 -15.20 -12.81
CA TYR A 109 22.41 -15.00 -11.36
C TYR A 109 22.73 -16.28 -10.58
N VAL A 110 23.91 -16.29 -9.94
CA VAL A 110 24.29 -17.19 -8.84
C VAL A 110 24.72 -16.32 -7.66
N ALA A 111 24.07 -16.52 -6.50
CA ALA A 111 24.00 -15.64 -5.35
C ALA A 111 25.33 -15.39 -4.60
N HIS A 112 26.15 -14.45 -5.07
CA HIS A 112 27.31 -13.96 -4.31
C HIS A 112 27.18 -12.46 -3.97
N GLU A 113 27.16 -12.16 -2.68
CA GLU A 113 26.85 -10.83 -2.13
C GLU A 113 27.86 -9.72 -2.47
N GLN A 114 29.14 -10.07 -2.68
CA GLN A 114 30.23 -9.08 -2.81
C GLN A 114 30.25 -8.35 -4.16
N ASP A 115 29.59 -8.90 -5.19
CA ASP A 115 29.61 -8.39 -6.57
C ASP A 115 28.24 -7.89 -7.06
N ALA A 116 27.26 -7.74 -6.16
CA ALA A 116 25.87 -7.47 -6.52
C ALA A 116 25.66 -6.24 -7.43
N PRO A 117 26.31 -5.06 -7.21
CA PRO A 117 26.13 -3.90 -8.08
C PRO A 117 26.57 -4.13 -9.52
N ARG A 118 27.79 -4.66 -9.71
CA ARG A 118 28.37 -4.94 -11.03
C ARG A 118 27.51 -5.94 -11.79
N ARG A 119 27.12 -7.04 -11.12
CA ARG A 119 26.29 -8.09 -11.71
C ARG A 119 24.91 -7.58 -12.12
N PHE A 120 24.28 -6.75 -11.29
CA PHE A 120 22.99 -6.15 -11.64
C PHE A 120 23.09 -5.28 -12.90
N LEU A 121 24.14 -4.48 -13.04
CA LEU A 121 24.37 -3.72 -14.27
C LEU A 121 24.70 -4.62 -15.47
N GLU A 122 25.45 -5.70 -15.29
CA GLU A 122 25.70 -6.70 -16.35
C GLU A 122 24.38 -7.33 -16.82
N MET A 123 23.48 -7.67 -15.90
CA MET A 123 22.15 -8.18 -16.22
C MET A 123 21.31 -7.17 -17.01
N LEU A 124 21.26 -5.91 -16.57
CA LEU A 124 20.57 -4.84 -17.29
C LEU A 124 21.15 -4.62 -18.69
N ASN A 125 22.48 -4.65 -18.84
CA ASN A 125 23.16 -4.55 -20.13
C ASN A 125 22.81 -5.71 -21.07
N GLN A 126 22.86 -6.95 -20.57
CA GLN A 126 22.53 -8.13 -21.35
C GLN A 126 21.07 -8.08 -21.80
N PHE A 127 20.15 -7.76 -20.88
CA PHE A 127 18.73 -7.67 -21.20
C PHE A 127 18.44 -6.54 -22.19
N ALA A 128 19.05 -5.36 -22.00
CA ALA A 128 18.91 -4.24 -22.93
C ALA A 128 19.38 -4.60 -24.35
N ARG A 129 20.45 -5.39 -24.50
CA ARG A 129 20.92 -5.89 -25.80
C ARG A 129 19.97 -6.93 -26.41
N LEU A 130 19.40 -7.79 -25.57
CA LEU A 130 18.45 -8.83 -25.99
C LEU A 130 17.18 -8.23 -26.60
N ILE A 131 16.63 -7.19 -25.96
CA ILE A 131 15.36 -6.58 -26.40
C ILE A 131 15.54 -5.48 -27.46
N ALA A 132 16.74 -4.88 -27.57
CA ALA A 132 17.00 -3.76 -28.49
C ALA A 132 16.55 -3.99 -29.95
N PRO A 133 16.72 -5.18 -30.56
CA PRO A 133 16.27 -5.42 -31.94
C PRO A 133 14.74 -5.42 -32.12
N HIS A 134 13.99 -5.52 -31.01
CA HIS A 134 12.54 -5.76 -31.02
C HIS A 134 11.72 -4.60 -30.47
N GLN A 135 12.37 -3.50 -30.06
CA GLN A 135 11.68 -2.36 -29.44
C GLN A 135 12.13 -1.03 -30.03
N ASN A 136 11.18 -0.11 -30.14
CA ASN A 136 11.46 1.28 -30.43
C ASN A 136 11.49 2.05 -29.10
N GLY A 137 12.69 2.36 -28.62
CA GLY A 137 12.88 3.22 -27.44
C GLY A 137 13.86 2.68 -26.40
N PRO A 138 14.08 3.46 -25.32
CA PRO A 138 14.99 3.09 -24.25
C PRO A 138 14.42 1.97 -23.38
N LEU A 139 15.32 1.29 -22.68
CA LEU A 139 14.96 0.52 -21.50
C LEU A 139 14.84 1.50 -20.33
N VAL A 140 13.71 1.47 -19.61
CA VAL A 140 13.44 2.38 -18.51
C VAL A 140 13.33 1.57 -17.22
N LEU A 141 14.21 1.84 -16.27
CA LEU A 141 14.17 1.23 -14.95
C LEU A 141 13.45 2.18 -13.98
N CYS A 142 12.24 1.81 -13.60
CA CYS A 142 11.39 2.52 -12.64
C CYS A 142 11.68 1.98 -11.24
N LEU A 143 12.40 2.75 -10.43
CA LEU A 143 12.80 2.36 -9.08
C LEU A 143 11.86 2.98 -8.06
N PHE A 144 10.88 2.21 -7.58
CA PHE A 144 9.81 2.65 -6.68
C PHE A 144 9.83 1.87 -5.36
N PRO A 145 10.82 2.12 -4.49
CA PRO A 145 10.94 1.41 -3.22
C PRO A 145 9.64 1.45 -2.39
N THR A 146 9.32 0.34 -1.73
CA THR A 146 8.14 0.20 -0.88
C THR A 146 8.36 0.76 0.54
N VAL A 147 7.31 0.66 1.37
CA VAL A 147 7.29 1.14 2.77
C VAL A 147 8.50 0.62 3.56
N GLY A 148 9.08 1.52 4.37
CA GLY A 148 10.28 1.24 5.16
C GLY A 148 11.59 1.52 4.42
N THR A 149 11.54 2.23 3.30
CA THR A 149 12.74 2.76 2.62
C THR A 149 13.33 3.93 3.38
N GLU A 150 14.64 3.92 3.55
CA GLU A 150 15.40 5.04 4.12
C GLU A 150 15.83 5.99 2.98
N PRO A 151 15.32 7.24 2.93
CA PRO A 151 15.61 8.15 1.82
C PRO A 151 17.10 8.41 1.58
N ASP A 152 17.90 8.50 2.65
CA ASP A 152 19.34 8.72 2.56
C ASP A 152 20.09 7.51 1.98
N VAL A 153 19.61 6.29 2.25
CA VAL A 153 20.17 5.07 1.66
C VAL A 153 19.82 5.03 0.17
N PHE A 154 18.58 5.32 -0.19
CA PHE A 154 18.12 5.32 -1.58
C PHE A 154 18.80 6.43 -2.42
N SER A 155 18.98 7.62 -1.83
CA SER A 155 19.72 8.72 -2.46
C SER A 155 21.17 8.33 -2.78
N ARG A 156 21.88 7.74 -1.80
CA ARG A 156 23.24 7.21 -2.01
C ARG A 156 23.29 6.08 -3.04
N PHE A 157 22.27 5.22 -3.05
CA PHE A 157 22.13 4.19 -4.07
C PHE A 157 22.05 4.79 -5.47
N LEU A 158 21.15 5.74 -5.71
CA LEU A 158 20.98 6.37 -7.01
C LEU A 158 22.26 7.09 -7.46
N PHE A 159 22.93 7.79 -6.54
CA PHE A 159 24.21 8.42 -6.82
C PHE A 159 25.27 7.39 -7.27
N GLN A 160 25.41 6.28 -6.53
CA GLN A 160 26.36 5.22 -6.87
C GLN A 160 25.98 4.54 -8.20
N PHE A 161 24.69 4.27 -8.42
CA PHE A 161 24.18 3.62 -9.63
C PHE A 161 24.49 4.46 -10.87
N LEU A 162 24.22 5.77 -10.82
CA LEU A 162 24.46 6.71 -11.91
C LEU A 162 25.95 6.99 -12.15
N SER A 163 26.79 6.81 -11.13
CA SER A 163 28.25 6.97 -11.25
C SER A 163 28.92 5.79 -11.96
N GLN A 164 28.21 4.68 -12.18
CA GLN A 164 28.70 3.51 -12.91
C GLN A 164 28.43 3.64 -14.42
N SER A 165 29.16 2.87 -15.23
CA SER A 165 29.00 2.83 -16.68
C SER A 165 27.68 2.13 -17.08
N MET A 166 26.58 2.88 -17.06
CA MET A 166 25.27 2.40 -17.49
C MET A 166 25.19 2.27 -19.03
N PRO A 167 24.39 1.33 -19.55
CA PRO A 167 24.08 1.28 -20.97
C PRO A 167 23.49 2.61 -21.46
N THR A 168 23.88 3.05 -22.66
CA THR A 168 23.40 4.32 -23.24
C THR A 168 21.90 4.32 -23.53
N SER A 169 21.31 3.14 -23.73
CA SER A 169 19.88 2.91 -23.92
C SER A 169 19.09 2.84 -22.62
N LEU A 170 19.75 2.81 -21.46
CA LEU A 170 19.08 2.78 -20.16
C LEU A 170 18.74 4.20 -19.71
N ARG A 171 17.55 4.34 -19.14
CA ARG A 171 17.07 5.51 -18.40
C ARG A 171 16.49 5.06 -17.08
N LEU A 172 16.51 5.95 -16.10
CA LEU A 172 15.89 5.72 -14.80
C LEU A 172 14.68 6.63 -14.62
N LEU A 173 13.65 6.11 -13.98
CA LEU A 173 12.50 6.88 -13.51
C LEU A 173 12.32 6.65 -12.00
N VAL A 174 12.22 7.73 -11.24
CA VAL A 174 11.87 7.71 -9.82
C VAL A 174 10.71 8.64 -9.55
N ARG A 175 9.94 8.33 -8.51
CA ARG A 175 8.92 9.21 -7.96
C ARG A 175 9.43 9.83 -6.67
N ASP A 176 9.00 11.04 -6.41
CA ASP A 176 9.27 11.73 -5.16
C ASP A 176 8.07 12.61 -4.78
N GLU A 177 7.94 12.92 -3.49
CA GLU A 177 6.82 13.72 -3.01
C GLU A 177 7.08 15.20 -3.30
N HIS A 178 6.10 15.86 -3.92
CA HIS A 178 6.20 17.30 -4.20
C HIS A 178 6.25 18.14 -2.92
N GLU A 179 5.44 17.78 -1.91
CA GLU A 179 5.31 18.53 -0.66
C GLU A 179 6.52 18.32 0.27
N LYS A 180 7.14 17.14 0.19
CA LYS A 180 8.32 16.77 0.99
C LYS A 180 9.36 16.03 0.13
N PRO A 181 10.04 16.75 -0.78
CA PRO A 181 10.94 16.16 -1.74
C PRO A 181 12.18 15.52 -1.08
N ALA A 182 12.20 14.20 -0.99
CA ALA A 182 13.24 13.47 -0.27
C ALA A 182 14.57 13.42 -1.04
N LEU A 183 14.54 13.58 -2.37
CA LEU A 183 15.71 13.50 -3.26
C LEU A 183 16.28 14.87 -3.67
N ASP A 184 15.93 15.97 -2.98
CA ASP A 184 16.42 17.31 -3.35
C ASP A 184 17.94 17.46 -3.22
N SER A 185 18.54 16.86 -2.21
CA SER A 185 20.00 16.84 -2.06
C SER A 185 20.68 16.08 -3.20
N LEU A 186 20.06 15.00 -3.66
CA LEU A 186 20.54 14.24 -4.81
C LEU A 186 20.41 15.05 -6.10
N ALA A 187 19.30 15.76 -6.29
CA ALA A 187 19.07 16.65 -7.43
C ALA A 187 20.21 17.66 -7.61
N LYS A 188 20.58 18.31 -6.49
CA LYS A 188 21.69 19.29 -6.45
C LYS A 188 23.03 18.62 -6.77
N SER A 189 23.26 17.42 -6.28
CA SER A 189 24.51 16.68 -6.44
C SER A 189 24.71 16.15 -7.87
N LEU A 190 23.65 15.63 -8.49
CA LEU A 190 23.69 15.08 -9.85
C LEU A 190 23.64 16.16 -10.93
N GLY A 191 23.11 17.35 -10.61
CA GLY A 191 23.00 18.46 -11.53
C GLY A 191 22.31 18.05 -12.84
N ARG A 192 23.04 18.15 -13.96
CA ARG A 192 22.53 17.85 -15.30
C ARG A 192 22.20 16.37 -15.55
N ASN A 193 22.67 15.44 -14.70
CA ASN A 193 22.34 14.02 -14.85
C ASN A 193 20.92 13.67 -14.40
N MET A 194 20.23 14.60 -13.74
CA MET A 194 18.88 14.41 -13.23
C MET A 194 17.93 15.49 -13.76
N HIS A 195 16.79 15.06 -14.31
CA HIS A 195 15.70 15.95 -14.69
C HIS A 195 14.57 15.81 -13.69
N SER A 196 14.23 16.90 -12.99
CA SER A 196 13.10 16.93 -12.07
C SER A 196 11.92 17.64 -12.72
N GLN A 197 10.73 17.04 -12.65
CA GLN A 197 9.51 17.62 -13.17
C GLN A 197 8.38 17.45 -12.15
N PHE A 198 7.68 18.54 -11.83
CA PHE A 198 6.43 18.48 -11.08
C PHE A 198 5.27 18.21 -12.05
N LEU A 199 4.47 17.19 -11.73
CA LEU A 199 3.32 16.78 -12.52
C LEU A 199 2.07 16.92 -11.65
N ASP A 200 1.37 18.06 -11.75
CA ASP A 200 0.09 18.23 -11.06
C ASP A 200 -1.02 17.52 -11.84
N MET A 201 -1.49 16.39 -11.33
CA MET A 201 -2.55 15.61 -11.98
C MET A 201 -3.95 16.03 -11.54
N GLN A 202 -4.03 16.85 -10.48
CA GLN A 202 -5.28 17.34 -9.89
C GLN A 202 -6.25 16.21 -9.56
N VAL A 203 -5.75 15.08 -9.04
CA VAL A 203 -6.59 13.89 -8.76
C VAL A 203 -7.76 14.18 -7.81
N PRO A 204 -7.61 14.96 -6.72
CA PRO A 204 -8.74 15.27 -5.84
C PRO A 204 -9.89 15.99 -6.56
N GLU A 205 -9.56 16.92 -7.46
CA GLU A 205 -10.57 17.64 -8.26
C GLU A 205 -11.23 16.69 -9.28
N TYR A 206 -10.47 15.75 -9.85
CA TYR A 206 -11.00 14.70 -10.73
C TYR A 206 -11.98 13.78 -10.00
N VAL A 207 -11.59 13.26 -8.82
CA VAL A 207 -12.47 12.41 -8.01
C VAL A 207 -13.74 13.17 -7.70
N SER A 208 -13.63 14.44 -7.28
CA SER A 208 -14.80 15.29 -7.04
C SER A 208 -15.68 15.43 -8.29
N LYS A 209 -15.12 15.69 -9.47
CA LYS A 209 -15.89 15.84 -10.71
C LYS A 209 -16.60 14.56 -11.14
N ILE A 210 -15.99 13.39 -10.96
CA ILE A 210 -16.63 12.11 -11.25
C ILE A 210 -17.73 11.82 -10.23
N THR A 211 -17.44 12.02 -8.94
CA THR A 211 -18.44 11.75 -7.89
C THR A 211 -19.62 12.71 -7.96
N SER A 212 -19.41 13.94 -8.44
CA SER A 212 -20.45 14.97 -8.60
C SER A 212 -21.08 15.00 -10.00
N GLY A 213 -20.72 14.06 -10.90
CA GLY A 213 -21.26 13.99 -12.26
C GLY A 213 -22.67 13.40 -12.38
N GLY A 214 -23.26 12.95 -11.26
CA GLY A 214 -24.66 12.52 -11.18
C GLY A 214 -25.60 13.66 -10.76
N ASP A 215 -26.91 13.40 -10.73
CA ASP A 215 -27.87 14.39 -10.24
C ASP A 215 -27.57 14.69 -8.75
N PRO A 216 -27.31 15.95 -8.37
CA PRO A 216 -27.01 16.32 -6.98
C PRO A 216 -28.16 15.98 -6.01
N ASN A 217 -29.38 15.76 -6.51
CA ASN A 217 -30.53 15.38 -5.69
C ASN A 217 -30.64 13.86 -5.49
N GLU A 218 -29.89 13.04 -6.23
CA GLU A 218 -29.87 11.60 -6.01
C GLU A 218 -29.34 11.29 -4.60
N PRO A 219 -30.02 10.43 -3.83
CA PRO A 219 -29.60 10.06 -2.48
C PRO A 219 -28.13 9.64 -2.39
N ALA A 220 -27.62 8.93 -3.40
CA ALA A 220 -26.25 8.43 -3.43
C ALA A 220 -25.20 9.55 -3.55
N ASN A 221 -25.52 10.64 -4.24
CA ASN A 221 -24.63 11.79 -4.36
C ASN A 221 -24.72 12.65 -3.09
N ARG A 222 -25.92 12.85 -2.55
CA ARG A 222 -26.13 13.55 -1.27
C ARG A 222 -25.38 12.91 -0.11
N ILE A 223 -25.40 11.58 0.02
CA ILE A 223 -24.68 10.90 1.11
C ILE A 223 -23.16 11.04 0.97
N ARG A 224 -22.61 11.05 -0.26
CA ARG A 224 -21.18 11.32 -0.49
C ARG A 224 -20.79 12.73 -0.08
N GLU A 225 -21.62 13.73 -0.40
CA GLU A 225 -21.39 15.11 0.04
C GLU A 225 -21.43 15.23 1.57
N TYR A 226 -22.38 14.56 2.24
CA TYR A 226 -22.40 14.51 3.70
C TYR A 226 -21.15 13.82 4.27
N GLN A 227 -20.70 12.70 3.70
CA GLN A 227 -19.47 12.03 4.14
C GLN A 227 -18.23 12.90 3.96
N LYS A 228 -18.13 13.63 2.84
CA LYS A 228 -17.06 14.60 2.59
C LYS A 228 -17.08 15.73 3.61
N ALA A 229 -18.25 16.34 3.84
CA ALA A 229 -18.42 17.41 4.82
C ALA A 229 -18.10 16.93 6.24
N LEU A 230 -18.55 15.73 6.61
CA LEU A 230 -18.25 15.10 7.89
C LEU A 230 -16.75 14.85 8.05
N ALA A 231 -16.08 14.31 7.04
CA ALA A 231 -14.64 14.09 7.07
C ALA A 231 -13.85 15.41 7.22
N LEU A 232 -14.31 16.49 6.58
CA LEU A 232 -13.71 17.82 6.72
C LEU A 232 -13.92 18.39 8.13
N ALA A 233 -15.11 18.27 8.71
CA ALA A 233 -15.40 18.72 10.08
C ALA A 233 -14.60 17.94 11.14
N LEU A 234 -14.33 16.65 10.88
CA LEU A 234 -13.55 15.78 11.76
C LEU A 234 -12.04 15.82 11.52
N ALA A 235 -11.58 16.49 10.46
CA ALA A 235 -10.16 16.66 10.18
C ALA A 235 -9.55 17.70 11.15
N PRO A 236 -8.28 17.53 11.56
CA PRO A 236 -7.58 18.56 12.34
C PRO A 236 -7.53 19.87 11.57
N ASP A 237 -7.97 20.98 12.18
CA ASP A 237 -7.86 22.31 11.57
C ASP A 237 -6.38 22.68 11.41
N ARG A 238 -5.98 23.16 10.22
CA ARG A 238 -4.60 23.61 9.96
C ARG A 238 -4.17 24.76 10.88
N THR A 239 -5.12 25.54 11.36
CA THR A 239 -4.90 26.65 12.29
C THR A 239 -5.05 26.25 13.76
N ARG A 240 -5.73 25.13 14.03
CA ARG A 240 -5.96 24.54 15.37
C ARG A 240 -5.89 23.01 15.29
N PRO A 241 -4.68 22.44 15.15
CA PRO A 241 -4.51 21.00 14.89
C PRO A 241 -5.00 20.11 16.04
N ASP A 242 -5.31 20.69 17.19
CA ASP A 242 -5.86 20.05 18.38
C ASP A 242 -7.39 20.12 18.48
N GLN A 243 -8.09 20.79 17.56
CA GLN A 243 -9.53 21.02 17.68
C GLN A 243 -10.28 20.56 16.41
N LYS A 244 -11.20 19.59 16.58
CA LYS A 244 -12.16 19.17 15.55
C LYS A 244 -13.44 19.98 15.71
N ASP A 245 -14.17 20.22 14.62
CA ASP A 245 -15.49 20.86 14.68
C ASP A 245 -16.58 19.82 14.94
N ILE A 246 -16.58 19.27 16.16
CA ILE A 246 -17.54 18.24 16.58
C ILE A 246 -18.99 18.72 16.47
N PRO A 247 -19.37 19.96 16.87
CA PRO A 247 -20.74 20.45 16.71
C PRO A 247 -21.22 20.42 15.25
N GLU A 248 -20.38 20.85 14.30
CA GLU A 248 -20.72 20.79 12.88
C GLU A 248 -20.79 19.34 12.37
N ALA A 249 -19.85 18.49 12.80
CA ALA A 249 -19.88 17.06 12.47
C ALA A 249 -21.17 16.38 12.95
N GLU A 250 -21.65 16.68 14.16
CA GLU A 250 -22.92 16.17 14.67
C GLU A 250 -24.12 16.68 13.86
N ARG A 251 -24.12 17.98 13.48
CA ARG A 251 -25.18 18.55 12.63
C ARG A 251 -25.25 17.86 11.27
N ILE A 252 -24.11 17.68 10.60
CA ILE A 252 -23.99 16.97 9.33
C ILE A 252 -24.46 15.52 9.48
N ALA A 253 -24.05 14.86 10.57
CA ALA A 253 -24.43 13.48 10.84
C ALA A 253 -25.94 13.30 11.00
N VAL A 254 -26.66 14.25 11.63
CA VAL A 254 -28.13 14.18 11.75
C VAL A 254 -28.80 14.13 10.38
N ASP A 255 -28.41 15.02 9.47
CA ASP A 255 -28.98 15.07 8.11
C ASP A 255 -28.63 13.81 7.30
N ALA A 256 -27.39 13.33 7.43
CA ALA A 256 -26.91 12.13 6.76
C ALA A 256 -27.62 10.86 7.28
N LEU A 257 -27.81 10.73 8.59
CA LEU A 257 -28.50 9.61 9.22
C LEU A 257 -29.97 9.55 8.82
N LYS A 258 -30.63 10.71 8.69
CA LYS A 258 -32.00 10.78 8.18
C LYS A 258 -32.09 10.22 6.76
N LEU A 259 -31.19 10.63 5.88
CA LEU A 259 -31.14 10.10 4.50
C LEU A 259 -30.86 8.59 4.49
N CYS A 260 -29.93 8.10 5.33
CA CYS A 260 -29.65 6.68 5.44
C CYS A 260 -30.86 5.87 5.93
N ASP A 261 -31.64 6.39 6.89
CA ASP A 261 -32.87 5.71 7.34
C ASP A 261 -33.95 5.68 6.24
N GLU A 262 -34.14 6.78 5.51
CA GLU A 262 -35.06 6.85 4.37
C GLU A 262 -34.71 5.80 3.29
N GLN A 263 -33.41 5.61 3.02
CA GLN A 263 -32.91 4.68 2.00
C GLN A 263 -32.59 3.26 2.54
N LYS A 264 -32.75 3.02 3.85
CA LYS A 264 -32.40 1.77 4.53
C LYS A 264 -30.93 1.34 4.35
N TRP A 265 -30.02 2.32 4.33
CA TRP A 265 -28.58 2.10 4.24
C TRP A 265 -27.94 1.93 5.62
N HIS A 266 -28.24 0.80 6.28
CA HIS A 266 -27.81 0.50 7.65
C HIS A 266 -26.28 0.63 7.84
N SER A 267 -25.48 0.07 6.92
CA SER A 267 -24.02 0.11 6.98
C SER A 267 -23.47 1.54 6.88
N LEU A 268 -24.08 2.39 6.06
CA LEU A 268 -23.68 3.80 5.94
C LEU A 268 -24.06 4.59 7.21
N ALA A 269 -25.27 4.38 7.74
CA ALA A 269 -25.67 4.98 9.02
C ALA A 269 -24.69 4.61 10.15
N ALA A 270 -24.33 3.34 10.25
CA ALA A 270 -23.38 2.87 11.25
C ALA A 270 -21.97 3.45 11.03
N SER A 271 -21.52 3.61 9.78
CA SER A 271 -20.23 4.26 9.49
C SER A 271 -20.16 5.72 9.98
N ILE A 272 -21.28 6.47 9.91
CA ILE A 272 -21.39 7.83 10.44
C ILE A 272 -21.26 7.83 11.96
N HIS A 273 -21.95 6.90 12.63
CA HIS A 273 -21.83 6.73 14.08
C HIS A 273 -20.41 6.35 14.51
N ILE A 274 -19.73 5.44 13.81
CA ILE A 274 -18.34 5.05 14.07
C ILE A 274 -17.39 6.24 13.91
N ALA A 275 -17.56 7.06 12.86
CA ALA A 275 -16.73 8.25 12.65
C ALA A 275 -16.84 9.25 13.82
N LEU A 276 -18.07 9.52 14.28
CA LEU A 276 -18.29 10.35 15.46
C LEU A 276 -17.74 9.69 16.74
N ALA A 277 -17.93 8.37 16.90
CA ALA A 277 -17.42 7.63 18.06
C ALA A 277 -15.91 7.77 18.20
N TYR A 278 -15.19 7.61 17.08
CA TYR A 278 -13.75 7.80 17.02
C TYR A 278 -13.35 9.24 17.35
N ALA A 279 -14.08 10.23 16.81
CA ALA A 279 -13.81 11.63 17.10
C ALA A 279 -13.96 11.96 18.60
N PHE A 280 -15.04 11.51 19.24
CA PHE A 280 -15.23 11.66 20.68
C PHE A 280 -14.16 10.93 21.50
N PHE A 281 -13.77 9.73 21.07
CA PHE A 281 -12.73 8.96 21.75
C PHE A 281 -11.38 9.68 21.75
N GLU A 282 -10.97 10.28 20.64
CA GLU A 282 -9.74 11.09 20.55
C GLU A 282 -9.79 12.33 21.45
N GLU A 283 -10.97 12.93 21.64
CA GLU A 283 -11.17 14.05 22.57
C GLU A 283 -11.38 13.63 24.04
N ASN A 284 -11.16 12.35 24.37
CA ASN A 284 -11.42 11.76 25.70
C ASN A 284 -12.87 11.87 26.17
N ARG A 285 -13.82 12.09 25.25
CA ARG A 285 -15.27 12.09 25.49
C ARG A 285 -15.82 10.67 25.44
N ASN A 286 -15.31 9.81 26.33
CA ASN A 286 -15.52 8.36 26.28
C ASN A 286 -17.00 7.97 26.40
N LYS A 287 -17.83 8.71 27.16
CA LYS A 287 -19.26 8.39 27.30
C LYS A 287 -20.00 8.56 25.98
N GLU A 288 -19.75 9.66 25.27
CA GLU A 288 -20.32 9.91 23.95
C GLU A 288 -19.81 8.92 22.92
N ALA A 289 -18.51 8.59 22.94
CA ALA A 289 -17.93 7.56 22.08
C ALA A 289 -18.64 6.20 22.25
N LEU A 290 -18.86 5.77 23.49
CA LEU A 290 -19.55 4.52 23.81
C LEU A 290 -20.96 4.49 23.21
N VAL A 291 -21.72 5.58 23.41
CA VAL A 291 -23.09 5.71 22.86
C VAL A 291 -23.07 5.58 21.34
N ARG A 292 -22.12 6.23 20.65
CA ARG A 292 -22.04 6.17 19.19
C ARG A 292 -21.64 4.77 18.69
N TYR A 293 -20.69 4.09 19.31
CA TYR A 293 -20.38 2.70 18.95
C TYR A 293 -21.58 1.77 19.19
N GLN A 294 -22.30 1.92 20.30
CA GLN A 294 -23.49 1.11 20.56
C GLN A 294 -24.60 1.36 19.51
N GLN A 295 -24.83 2.61 19.13
CA GLN A 295 -25.76 2.96 18.05
C GLN A 295 -25.39 2.28 16.71
N ALA A 296 -24.10 2.22 16.39
CA ALA A 296 -23.62 1.51 15.20
C ALA A 296 -23.95 0.00 15.28
N LEU A 297 -23.80 -0.62 16.44
CA LEU A 297 -24.14 -2.03 16.66
C LEU A 297 -25.64 -2.29 16.62
N ASP A 298 -26.45 -1.44 17.24
CA ASP A 298 -27.91 -1.56 17.25
C ASP A 298 -28.49 -1.53 15.83
N ILE A 299 -27.84 -0.82 14.91
CA ILE A 299 -28.19 -0.77 13.49
C ILE A 299 -27.67 -2.00 12.72
N THR A 300 -26.42 -2.37 12.92
CA THR A 300 -25.73 -3.37 12.09
C THR A 300 -25.99 -4.80 12.48
N GLU A 301 -26.15 -5.10 13.77
CA GLU A 301 -26.36 -6.48 14.24
C GLU A 301 -27.68 -7.09 13.71
N PRO A 302 -28.83 -6.38 13.73
CA PRO A 302 -30.06 -6.88 13.11
C PRO A 302 -29.94 -7.03 11.58
N ALA A 303 -29.24 -6.12 10.90
CA ALA A 303 -29.06 -6.17 9.45
C ALA A 303 -28.16 -7.35 9.04
N TYR A 304 -27.07 -7.58 9.77
CA TYR A 304 -26.21 -8.73 9.56
C TYR A 304 -26.95 -10.07 9.75
N LYS A 305 -27.79 -10.18 10.79
CA LYS A 305 -28.64 -11.37 10.99
C LYS A 305 -29.59 -11.65 9.82
N LYS A 306 -29.91 -10.64 9.00
CA LYS A 306 -30.71 -10.77 7.77
C LYS A 306 -29.87 -11.05 6.53
N GLY A 307 -28.56 -11.20 6.66
CA GLY A 307 -27.63 -11.53 5.57
C GLY A 307 -26.86 -10.35 4.98
N ASP A 308 -26.94 -9.14 5.57
CA ASP A 308 -26.14 -8.00 5.12
C ASP A 308 -24.69 -8.11 5.60
N THR A 309 -23.80 -8.55 4.70
CA THR A 309 -22.37 -8.74 4.99
C THR A 309 -21.64 -7.41 5.24
N TYR A 310 -22.07 -6.31 4.61
CA TYR A 310 -21.49 -4.98 4.87
C TYR A 310 -21.85 -4.48 6.26
N ALA A 311 -23.07 -4.77 6.74
CA ALA A 311 -23.44 -4.50 8.12
C ALA A 311 -22.57 -5.34 9.07
N GLY A 312 -22.31 -6.61 8.71
CA GLY A 312 -21.38 -7.46 9.43
C GLY A 312 -19.98 -6.87 9.55
N TYR A 313 -19.40 -6.41 8.43
CA TYR A 313 -18.11 -5.73 8.43
C TYR A 313 -18.11 -4.47 9.31
N THR A 314 -19.14 -3.64 9.17
CA THR A 314 -19.25 -2.39 9.93
C THR A 314 -19.41 -2.65 11.43
N SER A 315 -20.12 -3.71 11.82
CA SER A 315 -20.24 -4.09 13.24
C SER A 315 -18.90 -4.58 13.81
N ALA A 316 -18.06 -5.27 13.02
CA ALA A 316 -16.71 -5.63 13.43
C ALA A 316 -15.87 -4.40 13.75
N ILE A 317 -15.96 -3.34 12.95
CA ILE A 317 -15.26 -2.06 13.23
C ILE A 317 -15.78 -1.42 14.53
N ALA A 318 -17.10 -1.45 14.77
CA ALA A 318 -17.67 -0.92 16.00
C ALA A 318 -17.20 -1.70 17.24
N TRP A 319 -17.18 -3.04 17.18
CA TRP A 319 -16.63 -3.88 18.25
C TRP A 319 -15.14 -3.61 18.50
N LEU A 320 -14.36 -3.35 17.45
CA LEU A 320 -12.95 -3.01 17.57
C LEU A 320 -12.76 -1.66 18.30
N GLY A 321 -13.62 -0.69 18.00
CA GLY A 321 -13.70 0.58 18.71
C GLY A 321 -13.98 0.40 20.21
N LEU A 322 -14.98 -0.43 20.56
CA LEU A 322 -15.28 -0.76 21.95
C LEU A 322 -14.14 -1.48 22.67
N ALA A 323 -13.47 -2.43 22.01
CA ALA A 323 -12.29 -3.09 22.59
C ALA A 323 -11.17 -2.10 22.92
N SER A 324 -10.98 -1.07 22.08
CA SER A 324 -9.99 -0.01 22.29
C SER A 324 -10.37 0.90 23.46
N MET A 325 -11.67 1.11 23.69
CA MET A 325 -12.17 1.83 24.86
C MET A 325 -11.95 1.04 26.16
N ASP A 326 -12.26 -0.27 26.15
CA ASP A 326 -12.02 -1.12 27.31
C ASP A 326 -10.54 -1.22 27.67
N GLU A 327 -9.64 -1.13 26.69
CA GLU A 327 -8.20 -1.03 26.93
C GLU A 327 -7.87 0.19 27.79
N ARG A 328 -8.40 1.36 27.40
CA ARG A 328 -8.17 2.63 28.09
C ARG A 328 -8.76 2.61 29.51
N GLU A 329 -9.90 1.96 29.70
CA GLU A 329 -10.53 1.78 31.01
C GLU A 329 -9.89 0.67 31.86
N GLY A 330 -9.03 -0.17 31.27
CA GLY A 330 -8.40 -1.31 31.94
C GLY A 330 -9.35 -2.52 32.16
N SER A 331 -10.48 -2.58 31.46
CA SER A 331 -11.49 -3.64 31.60
C SER A 331 -11.13 -4.88 30.79
N ARG A 332 -10.20 -5.69 31.32
CA ARG A 332 -9.64 -6.87 30.62
C ARG A 332 -10.69 -7.83 30.06
N ALA A 333 -11.70 -8.16 30.86
CA ALA A 333 -12.73 -9.13 30.46
C ALA A 333 -13.59 -8.62 29.29
N LYS A 334 -13.94 -7.33 29.28
CA LYS A 334 -14.71 -6.73 28.19
C LYS A 334 -13.87 -6.59 26.93
N GLN A 335 -12.62 -6.15 27.09
CA GLN A 335 -11.66 -6.06 25.99
C GLN A 335 -11.48 -7.40 25.27
N GLU A 336 -11.29 -8.49 26.04
CA GLU A 336 -11.18 -9.86 25.52
C GLU A 336 -12.45 -10.25 24.75
N ALA A 337 -13.63 -10.04 25.34
CA ALA A 337 -14.91 -10.37 24.72
C ALA A 337 -15.15 -9.59 23.41
N HIS A 338 -14.85 -8.29 23.37
CA HIS A 338 -15.02 -7.48 22.17
C HIS A 338 -14.06 -7.90 21.05
N TYR A 339 -12.78 -8.17 21.35
CA TYR A 339 -11.87 -8.67 20.31
C TYR A 339 -12.27 -10.06 19.78
N GLN A 340 -12.84 -10.92 20.63
CA GLN A 340 -13.43 -12.18 20.16
C GLN A 340 -14.58 -11.93 19.17
N GLN A 341 -15.49 -11.00 19.48
CA GLN A 341 -16.57 -10.60 18.57
C GLN A 341 -16.04 -10.06 17.24
N VAL A 342 -15.03 -9.18 17.25
CA VAL A 342 -14.39 -8.68 16.02
C VAL A 342 -13.83 -9.84 15.20
N THR A 343 -13.11 -10.77 15.83
CA THR A 343 -12.48 -11.90 15.14
C THR A 343 -13.52 -12.80 14.49
N GLU A 344 -14.54 -13.21 15.25
CA GLU A 344 -15.62 -14.06 14.77
C GLU A 344 -16.35 -13.41 13.59
N ARG A 345 -16.62 -12.10 13.71
CA ARG A 345 -17.28 -11.34 12.66
C ARG A 345 -16.41 -11.22 11.42
N ALA A 346 -15.14 -10.85 11.55
CA ALA A 346 -14.20 -10.69 10.45
C ALA A 346 -14.01 -11.99 9.66
N VAL A 347 -13.93 -13.14 10.35
CA VAL A 347 -13.90 -14.45 9.69
C VAL A 347 -15.20 -14.71 8.91
N ALA A 348 -16.36 -14.45 9.53
CA ALA A 348 -17.65 -14.71 8.91
C ALA A 348 -17.90 -13.84 7.66
N VAL A 349 -17.42 -12.60 7.64
CA VAL A 349 -17.52 -11.69 6.46
C VAL A 349 -16.33 -11.79 5.50
N GLN A 350 -15.45 -12.79 5.69
CA GLN A 350 -14.29 -13.06 4.83
C GLN A 350 -13.30 -11.88 4.75
N GLU A 351 -13.02 -11.25 5.88
CA GLU A 351 -12.07 -10.14 6.02
C GLU A 351 -10.80 -10.62 6.74
N PRO A 352 -9.90 -11.34 6.03
CA PRO A 352 -8.78 -12.04 6.65
C PRO A 352 -7.76 -11.11 7.30
N ILE A 353 -7.63 -9.88 6.79
CA ILE A 353 -6.69 -8.90 7.32
C ILE A 353 -7.11 -8.49 8.73
N MET A 354 -8.38 -8.12 8.90
CA MET A 354 -8.94 -7.76 10.20
C MET A 354 -8.88 -8.96 11.16
N ALA A 355 -9.26 -10.14 10.70
CA ALA A 355 -9.23 -11.35 11.52
C ALA A 355 -7.81 -11.67 12.05
N VAL A 356 -6.80 -11.65 11.19
CA VAL A 356 -5.40 -11.90 11.59
C VAL A 356 -4.89 -10.83 12.55
N GLN A 357 -5.17 -9.55 12.25
CA GLN A 357 -4.73 -8.44 13.11
C GLN A 357 -5.36 -8.52 14.50
N THR A 358 -6.67 -8.79 14.59
CA THR A 358 -7.34 -8.87 15.89
C THR A 358 -6.92 -10.12 16.69
N LEU A 359 -6.71 -11.26 16.03
CA LEU A 359 -6.12 -12.43 16.69
C LEU A 359 -4.73 -12.13 17.24
N TYR A 360 -3.91 -11.40 16.49
CA TYR A 360 -2.60 -10.99 16.96
C TYR A 360 -2.70 -10.05 18.17
N MET A 361 -3.64 -9.10 18.16
CA MET A 361 -3.92 -8.25 19.32
C MET A 361 -4.34 -9.07 20.55
N LEU A 362 -5.23 -10.06 20.38
CA LEU A 362 -5.59 -11.01 21.46
C LEU A 362 -4.38 -11.79 21.97
N ALA A 363 -3.50 -12.27 21.09
CA ALA A 363 -2.28 -12.96 21.48
C ALA A 363 -1.40 -12.06 22.36
N GLN A 364 -1.19 -10.80 21.96
CA GLN A 364 -0.42 -9.83 22.74
C GLN A 364 -1.08 -9.51 24.10
N LEU A 365 -2.42 -9.46 24.16
CA LEU A 365 -3.13 -9.29 25.44
C LEU A 365 -2.92 -10.49 26.37
N TYR A 366 -3.09 -11.71 25.86
CA TYR A 366 -2.87 -12.91 26.65
C TYR A 366 -1.43 -13.01 27.14
N ARG A 367 -0.46 -12.60 26.31
CA ARG A 367 0.93 -12.46 26.74
C ARG A 367 1.09 -11.48 27.91
N LYS A 368 0.50 -10.28 27.80
CA LYS A 368 0.53 -9.24 28.84
C LYS A 368 -0.09 -9.73 30.15
N TRP A 369 -1.03 -10.68 30.08
CA TRP A 369 -1.67 -11.30 31.23
C TRP A 369 -1.08 -12.66 31.63
N SER A 370 0.07 -13.04 31.06
CA SER A 370 0.76 -14.32 31.31
C SER A 370 -0.11 -15.57 31.03
N LYS A 371 -1.06 -15.45 30.10
CA LYS A 371 -1.95 -16.54 29.61
C LYS A 371 -1.34 -17.22 28.38
N HIS A 372 -0.20 -17.90 28.56
CA HIS A 372 0.59 -18.45 27.43
C HIS A 372 -0.13 -19.52 26.59
N ILE A 373 -1.05 -20.28 27.18
CA ILE A 373 -1.85 -21.28 26.44
C ILE A 373 -2.76 -20.56 25.45
N GLN A 374 -3.52 -19.57 25.92
CA GLN A 374 -4.45 -18.79 25.10
C GLN A 374 -3.72 -17.93 24.06
N GLU A 375 -2.54 -17.41 24.40
CA GLU A 375 -1.64 -16.73 23.46
C GLU A 375 -1.31 -17.66 22.28
N ASN A 376 -0.81 -18.88 22.55
CA ASN A 376 -0.48 -19.85 21.51
C ASN A 376 -1.69 -20.26 20.68
N GLU A 377 -2.85 -20.45 21.30
CA GLU A 377 -4.10 -20.74 20.58
C GLU A 377 -4.44 -19.67 19.54
N GLN A 378 -4.19 -18.38 19.84
CA GLN A 378 -4.45 -17.32 18.86
C GLN A 378 -3.46 -17.34 17.69
N TYR A 379 -2.18 -17.66 17.95
CA TYR A 379 -1.20 -17.84 16.86
C TYR A 379 -1.58 -19.01 15.95
N GLU A 380 -2.02 -20.14 16.50
CA GLU A 380 -2.47 -21.28 15.70
C GLU A 380 -3.70 -20.93 14.85
N ARG A 381 -4.63 -20.13 15.39
CA ARG A 381 -5.76 -19.58 14.61
C ARG A 381 -5.28 -18.66 13.48
N ILE A 382 -4.29 -17.80 13.72
CA ILE A 382 -3.67 -16.95 12.68
C ILE A 382 -3.07 -17.82 11.57
N PHE A 383 -2.29 -18.84 11.93
CA PHE A 383 -1.64 -19.72 10.97
C PHE A 383 -2.64 -20.55 10.16
N THR A 384 -3.72 -20.99 10.79
CA THR A 384 -4.83 -21.68 10.11
C THR A 384 -5.51 -20.77 9.09
N LEU A 385 -5.76 -19.50 9.44
CA LEU A 385 -6.29 -18.52 8.47
C LEU A 385 -5.28 -18.25 7.35
N ALA A 386 -3.99 -18.18 7.68
CA ALA A 386 -2.93 -17.90 6.72
C ALA A 386 -2.73 -19.00 5.67
N ASP A 387 -3.09 -20.25 5.96
CA ASP A 387 -3.07 -21.35 4.98
C ASP A 387 -3.94 -21.02 3.76
N GLY A 388 -5.09 -20.34 3.98
CA GLY A 388 -6.00 -19.91 2.92
C GLY A 388 -5.59 -18.63 2.19
N LEU A 389 -4.50 -17.96 2.60
CA LEU A 389 -4.05 -16.70 2.00
C LEU A 389 -3.03 -16.94 0.89
N THR A 390 -3.08 -16.10 -0.14
CA THR A 390 -2.04 -16.01 -1.16
C THR A 390 -0.73 -15.45 -0.58
N PRO A 391 0.44 -15.70 -1.19
CA PRO A 391 1.71 -15.12 -0.74
C PRO A 391 1.66 -13.60 -0.56
N THR A 392 1.03 -12.88 -1.49
CA THR A 392 0.85 -11.41 -1.41
C THR A 392 0.00 -10.99 -0.22
N GLN A 393 -1.10 -11.70 0.06
CA GLN A 393 -1.95 -11.42 1.22
C GLN A 393 -1.20 -11.71 2.53
N ARG A 394 -0.38 -12.77 2.60
CA ARG A 394 0.45 -13.09 3.76
C ARG A 394 1.41 -11.95 4.12
N VAL A 395 1.99 -11.29 3.11
CA VAL A 395 2.81 -10.09 3.31
C VAL A 395 1.97 -8.93 3.82
N TYR A 396 0.79 -8.70 3.24
CA TYR A 396 -0.09 -7.59 3.63
C TYR A 396 -0.58 -7.69 5.09
N VAL A 397 -0.88 -8.90 5.56
CA VAL A 397 -1.26 -9.14 6.97
C VAL A 397 -0.07 -9.16 7.94
N LYS A 398 1.15 -8.88 7.46
CA LYS A 398 2.39 -8.89 8.24
C LYS A 398 2.69 -10.25 8.87
N LEU A 399 2.35 -11.33 8.15
CA LEU A 399 2.60 -12.69 8.62
C LEU A 399 4.09 -12.98 8.90
N PRO A 400 5.06 -12.49 8.10
CA PRO A 400 6.48 -12.66 8.43
C PRO A 400 6.86 -12.08 9.80
N GLU A 401 6.38 -10.89 10.12
CA GLU A 401 6.65 -10.23 11.40
C GLU A 401 5.96 -10.94 12.57
N ILE A 402 4.70 -11.35 12.38
CA ILE A 402 3.94 -12.13 13.38
C ILE A 402 4.62 -13.48 13.63
N GLY A 403 5.07 -14.15 12.57
CA GLY A 403 5.80 -15.42 12.66
C GLY A 403 7.13 -15.29 13.40
N ALA A 404 7.90 -14.24 13.13
CA ALA A 404 9.13 -13.96 13.85
C ALA A 404 8.88 -13.71 15.35
N ALA A 405 7.80 -13.01 15.70
CA ALA A 405 7.39 -12.82 17.09
C ALA A 405 7.04 -14.15 17.77
N TYR A 406 6.21 -14.98 17.13
CA TYR A 406 5.85 -16.32 17.62
C TYR A 406 7.08 -17.23 17.82
N TYR A 407 8.00 -17.26 16.85
CA TYR A 407 9.22 -18.06 16.93
C TYR A 407 10.11 -17.65 18.11
N LYS A 408 10.29 -16.35 18.32
CA LYS A 408 11.11 -15.81 19.43
C LYS A 408 10.53 -16.14 20.81
N GLN A 409 9.22 -16.37 20.89
CA GLN A 409 8.53 -16.70 22.14
C GLN A 409 8.67 -18.18 22.54
N GLN A 410 9.05 -19.07 21.62
CA GLN A 410 9.20 -20.49 21.92
C GLN A 410 10.37 -20.72 22.86
N SER A 411 10.11 -21.41 23.98
CA SER A 411 11.05 -21.56 25.09
C SER A 411 11.94 -22.80 24.94
N THR A 412 11.45 -23.85 24.29
CA THR A 412 12.22 -25.08 24.07
C THR A 412 12.73 -25.20 22.64
N TYR A 413 13.81 -25.95 22.47
CA TYR A 413 14.35 -26.27 21.14
C TYR A 413 13.31 -26.95 20.24
N ASN A 414 12.57 -27.93 20.77
CA ASN A 414 11.55 -28.64 20.01
C ASN A 414 10.42 -27.72 19.54
N GLN A 415 9.94 -26.82 20.41
CA GLN A 415 8.92 -25.84 20.02
C GLN A 415 9.43 -24.89 18.94
N ARG A 416 10.69 -24.43 19.02
CA ARG A 416 11.31 -23.61 17.96
C ARG A 416 11.38 -24.35 16.63
N GLN A 417 11.75 -25.63 16.64
CA GLN A 417 11.79 -26.43 15.40
C GLN A 417 10.40 -26.62 14.80
N THR A 418 9.38 -26.93 15.62
CA THR A 418 8.00 -27.02 15.16
C THR A 418 7.49 -25.69 14.59
N ALA A 419 7.75 -24.58 15.29
CA ALA A 419 7.38 -23.24 14.83
C ALA A 419 8.09 -22.88 13.51
N LEU A 420 9.39 -23.15 13.40
CA LEU A 420 10.17 -22.90 12.19
C LEU A 420 9.63 -23.71 11.00
N ALA A 421 9.33 -24.99 11.19
CA ALA A 421 8.76 -25.84 10.15
C ALA A 421 7.39 -25.31 9.69
N ARG A 422 6.51 -24.92 10.63
CA ARG A 422 5.20 -24.34 10.32
C ARG A 422 5.33 -23.03 9.55
N LEU A 423 6.22 -22.14 9.99
CA LEU A 423 6.42 -20.84 9.37
C LEU A 423 7.07 -20.95 7.98
N LYS A 424 8.01 -21.87 7.77
CA LYS A 424 8.55 -22.16 6.44
C LYS A 424 7.49 -22.70 5.48
N GLY A 425 6.57 -23.54 5.95
CA GLY A 425 5.43 -23.99 5.15
C GLY A 425 4.52 -22.83 4.70
N LEU A 426 4.35 -21.81 5.54
CA LEU A 426 3.52 -20.63 5.25
C LEU A 426 4.25 -19.54 4.47
N LEU A 427 5.54 -19.33 4.70
CA LEU A 427 6.30 -18.17 4.23
C LEU A 427 7.38 -18.53 3.20
N GLY A 428 7.58 -19.82 2.93
CA GLY A 428 8.60 -20.36 2.05
C GLY A 428 9.87 -20.79 2.78
N GLU A 429 10.63 -21.70 2.15
CA GLU A 429 11.84 -22.29 2.73
C GLU A 429 12.97 -21.28 3.01
N SER A 430 12.95 -20.15 2.30
CA SER A 430 13.91 -19.06 2.46
C SER A 430 13.60 -18.14 3.65
N TRP A 431 12.47 -18.33 4.34
CA TRP A 431 12.12 -17.50 5.48
C TRP A 431 13.01 -17.80 6.69
N VAL A 432 13.48 -16.73 7.35
CA VAL A 432 14.34 -16.78 8.54
C VAL A 432 13.79 -15.78 9.59
N PRO A 433 13.66 -16.18 10.87
CA PRO A 433 13.07 -15.37 11.95
C PRO A 433 13.89 -14.16 12.43
#